data_AF-A0A376BLC4-F1
#
_entry.id   AF-A0A376BLC4-F1
#
_cell.length_a   1.000
_cell.length_b   1.000
_cell.length_c   1.000
_cell.angle_alpha   90.00
_cell.angle_beta   90.00
_cell.angle_gamma   90.00
#
_symmetry.space_group_name_H-M   'P 1'
#
loop_
_entity.id
_entity.type
_entity.pdbx_description
1 polymer ?
#
loop_
_entity_poly.entity_id
_entity_poly.type
_entity_poly.pdbx_seq_one_letter_code
_entity_poly.pdbx_strand_id
1 'polypeptide(L)'
;MKNHILLLLLALSACSAETTADIQNMTASSPAHTHLNYTVEQKNLLAQAEKGDVDAQYFLAQSLFETADPTRIKESDFYHWMKKAADNGHEVAQNILADMAADGMSSQETADEFAPNGTQKIMDEIKLLEKQTPVDYLKIIGKLQQAATLQNYMALSDLTVIYGMEENATVYGVKTNPLTACTLALYNNHLYGDVNKGHLDLYCNGEKLTKAQFKQAEQFSEMLIKHPNRLSELW
;
A
#
# COMPACT_ATOMS: atom_id res chain seq x y z
N MET A 1 -55.71 3.77 50.80
CA MET A 1 -55.48 2.36 51.22
C MET A 1 -54.37 1.79 50.35
N LYS A 2 -53.29 1.34 51.01
CA LYS A 2 -52.24 0.37 50.61
C LYS A 2 -51.43 0.67 49.32
N ASN A 3 -50.18 1.13 49.41
CA ASN A 3 -48.90 0.47 49.80
C ASN A 3 -48.39 -0.63 48.85
N HIS A 4 -47.22 -0.30 48.27
CA HIS A 4 -46.00 -1.11 48.01
C HIS A 4 -46.09 -2.46 47.26
N ILE A 5 -45.22 -2.64 46.24
CA ILE A 5 -43.96 -3.42 46.35
C ILE A 5 -43.21 -3.43 44.99
N LEU A 6 -41.89 -3.33 45.12
CA LEU A 6 -40.79 -3.41 44.16
C LEU A 6 -40.74 -4.75 43.39
N LEU A 7 -40.36 -4.73 42.10
CA LEU A 7 -39.71 -5.89 41.44
C LEU A 7 -38.82 -5.41 40.28
N LEU A 8 -37.51 -5.56 40.50
CA LEU A 8 -36.47 -5.56 39.47
C LEU A 8 -36.77 -6.66 38.43
N LEU A 9 -36.72 -6.33 37.15
CA LEU A 9 -36.44 -7.29 36.08
C LEU A 9 -35.44 -6.65 35.11
N LEU A 10 -34.26 -7.29 35.03
CA LEU A 10 -33.26 -7.11 33.99
C LEU A 10 -33.93 -7.30 32.62
N ALA A 11 -33.80 -6.30 31.74
CA ALA A 11 -34.01 -6.47 30.31
C ALA A 11 -32.71 -6.06 29.59
N LEU A 12 -31.91 -7.07 29.25
CA LEU A 12 -31.04 -7.00 28.08
C LEU A 12 -31.96 -6.85 26.86
N SER A 13 -31.85 -5.73 26.15
CA SER A 13 -32.14 -5.62 24.71
C SER A 13 -31.63 -4.24 24.24
N ALA A 14 -30.97 -4.06 23.11
CA ALA A 14 -30.63 -4.96 22.03
C ALA A 14 -29.26 -4.51 21.49
N CYS A 15 -28.35 -5.48 21.30
CA CYS A 15 -27.33 -5.36 20.28
C CYS A 15 -28.10 -5.31 18.96
N SER A 16 -28.18 -4.15 18.32
CA SER A 16 -28.58 -4.10 16.92
C SER A 16 -27.47 -4.79 16.14
N ALA A 17 -27.73 -6.03 15.74
CA ALA A 17 -26.95 -6.72 14.74
C ALA A 17 -26.98 -5.86 13.47
N GLU A 18 -25.87 -5.22 13.16
CA GLU A 18 -25.63 -4.59 11.87
C GLU A 18 -25.87 -5.66 10.80
N THR A 19 -26.81 -5.38 9.90
CA THR A 19 -27.17 -6.29 8.83
C THR A 19 -25.98 -6.45 7.89
N THR A 20 -25.73 -7.68 7.46
CA THR A 20 -24.67 -8.08 6.50
C THR A 20 -24.71 -7.34 5.15
N ALA A 21 -25.73 -6.52 4.90
CA ALA A 21 -25.86 -5.68 3.72
C ALA A 21 -24.99 -4.39 3.77
N ASP A 22 -24.67 -3.84 4.95
CA ASP A 22 -23.85 -2.62 5.04
C ASP A 22 -22.34 -2.89 4.88
N ILE A 23 -21.90 -4.15 5.02
CA ILE A 23 -20.52 -4.58 4.76
C ILE A 23 -20.27 -4.78 3.24
N GLN A 24 -21.32 -4.95 2.44
CA GLN A 24 -21.20 -5.31 1.03
C GLN A 24 -20.97 -4.14 0.06
N ASN A 25 -21.03 -2.88 0.51
CA ASN A 25 -20.82 -1.70 -0.34
C ASN A 25 -19.38 -1.13 -0.32
N MET A 26 -18.37 -1.93 0.08
CA MET A 26 -16.94 -1.56 0.02
C MET A 26 -16.17 -2.25 -1.12
N THR A 27 -16.85 -2.77 -2.15
CA THR A 27 -16.26 -3.66 -3.18
C THR A 27 -16.24 -3.04 -4.59
N ALA A 28 -15.65 -1.85 -4.72
CA ALA A 28 -15.07 -1.40 -5.98
C ALA A 28 -13.57 -1.20 -5.77
N SER A 29 -12.83 -2.30 -5.85
CA SER A 29 -11.37 -2.36 -5.77
C SER A 29 -10.72 -1.65 -6.95
N SER A 30 -9.95 -0.60 -6.65
CA SER A 30 -8.94 -0.01 -7.56
C SER A 30 -7.57 -0.58 -7.16
N PRO A 31 -6.85 -1.33 -8.02
CA PRO A 31 -5.85 -2.26 -7.50
C PRO A 31 -4.39 -1.80 -7.43
N ALA A 32 -4.07 -0.49 -7.49
CA ALA A 32 -2.66 -0.07 -7.43
C ALA A 32 -2.40 1.39 -7.05
N HIS A 33 -3.14 1.93 -6.06
CA HIS A 33 -2.72 3.03 -5.14
C HIS A 33 -3.83 3.98 -4.68
N THR A 34 -5.02 3.98 -5.27
CA THR A 34 -6.12 4.73 -4.66
C THR A 34 -6.76 3.98 -3.51
N HIS A 35 -6.49 4.44 -2.29
CA HIS A 35 -7.22 4.07 -1.07
C HIS A 35 -7.29 2.56 -0.86
N LEU A 36 -6.11 1.97 -0.64
CA LEU A 36 -5.97 0.57 -0.27
C LEU A 36 -6.87 0.28 0.92
N ASN A 37 -7.87 -0.55 0.67
CA ASN A 37 -8.76 -1.10 1.67
C ASN A 37 -7.88 -1.74 2.75
N TYR A 38 -7.87 -1.16 3.96
CA TYR A 38 -7.09 -1.69 5.08
C TYR A 38 -7.24 -3.21 5.20
N THR A 39 -6.14 -3.92 5.50
CA THR A 39 -6.21 -5.36 5.84
C THR A 39 -7.18 -5.58 6.99
N VAL A 40 -7.59 -6.82 7.23
CA VAL A 40 -8.48 -7.12 8.37
C VAL A 40 -7.85 -6.67 9.69
N GLU A 41 -6.54 -6.87 9.85
CA GLU A 41 -5.76 -6.44 10.99
C GLU A 41 -5.71 -4.90 11.08
N GLN A 42 -5.43 -4.22 9.97
CA GLN A 42 -5.43 -2.75 9.91
C GLN A 42 -6.81 -2.16 10.21
N LYS A 43 -7.91 -2.82 9.81
CA LYS A 43 -9.28 -2.39 10.15
C LYS A 43 -9.56 -2.48 11.66
N ASN A 44 -9.03 -3.49 12.33
CA ASN A 44 -9.14 -3.60 13.78
C ASN A 44 -8.33 -2.51 14.50
N LEU A 45 -7.12 -2.22 14.01
CA LEU A 45 -6.31 -1.10 14.52
C LEU A 45 -7.00 0.24 14.26
N LEU A 46 -7.56 0.45 13.07
CA LEU A 46 -8.33 1.64 12.71
C LEU A 46 -9.46 1.89 13.69
N ALA A 47 -10.30 0.89 13.97
CA ALA A 47 -11.43 1.04 14.88
C ALA A 47 -11.02 1.44 16.31
N GLN A 48 -9.81 1.08 16.75
CA GLN A 48 -9.25 1.49 18.04
C GLN A 48 -8.59 2.89 17.95
N ALA A 49 -7.84 3.14 16.89
CA ALA A 49 -7.17 4.40 16.63
C ALA A 49 -8.17 5.57 16.49
N GLU A 50 -9.33 5.32 15.87
CA GLU A 50 -10.45 6.26 15.76
C GLU A 50 -11.06 6.61 17.11
N LYS A 51 -11.05 5.68 18.08
CA LYS A 51 -11.50 5.91 19.46
C LYS A 51 -10.48 6.66 20.32
N GLY A 52 -9.33 7.01 19.75
CA GLY A 52 -8.28 7.75 20.44
C GLY A 52 -7.24 6.88 21.14
N ASP A 53 -7.26 5.55 20.92
CA ASP A 53 -6.19 4.69 21.43
C ASP A 53 -4.86 5.06 20.76
N VAL A 54 -3.92 5.54 21.58
CA VAL A 54 -2.66 6.13 21.13
C VAL A 54 -1.71 5.06 20.57
N ASP A 55 -1.70 3.88 21.17
CA ASP A 55 -0.88 2.75 20.71
C ASP A 55 -1.45 2.22 19.38
N ALA A 56 -2.78 2.11 19.26
CA ALA A 56 -3.40 1.70 18.00
C ALA A 56 -3.15 2.69 16.86
N GLN A 57 -3.11 4.00 17.13
CA GLN A 57 -2.71 5.02 16.13
C GLN A 57 -1.28 4.78 15.65
N TYR A 58 -0.35 4.54 16.58
CA TYR A 58 1.04 4.25 16.24
C TYR A 58 1.18 2.94 15.45
N PHE A 59 0.57 1.84 15.92
CA PHE A 59 0.67 0.55 15.25
C PHE A 59 -0.02 0.54 13.88
N LEU A 60 -1.15 1.25 13.74
CA LEU A 60 -1.77 1.45 12.43
C LEU A 60 -0.81 2.18 11.51
N ALA A 61 -0.24 3.30 11.96
CA ALA A 61 0.73 4.05 11.17
C ALA A 61 1.87 3.14 10.71
N GLN A 62 2.56 2.45 11.63
CA GLN A 62 3.66 1.54 11.31
C GLN A 62 3.27 0.50 10.25
N SER A 63 2.07 -0.08 10.36
CA SER A 63 1.58 -1.06 9.39
C SER A 63 1.29 -0.50 7.98
N LEU A 64 1.23 0.83 7.85
CA LEU A 64 0.97 1.55 6.60
C LEU A 64 2.23 2.13 5.97
N PHE A 65 3.38 2.05 6.64
CA PHE A 65 4.61 2.66 6.16
C PHE A 65 5.11 2.02 4.86
N GLU A 66 5.06 0.69 4.76
CA GLU A 66 5.58 -0.05 3.59
C GLU A 66 4.80 0.23 2.30
N THR A 67 3.57 0.74 2.39
CA THR A 67 2.74 1.08 1.23
C THR A 67 2.67 2.59 0.98
N ALA A 68 3.34 3.40 1.80
CA ALA A 68 3.31 4.84 1.68
C ALA A 68 4.24 5.31 0.56
N ASP A 69 3.75 6.22 -0.29
CA ASP A 69 4.58 6.88 -1.32
C ASP A 69 5.63 7.77 -0.64
N PRO A 70 6.93 7.44 -0.72
CA PRO A 70 7.99 8.22 -0.08
C PRO A 70 8.06 9.65 -0.65
N THR A 71 7.69 9.85 -1.92
CA THR A 71 7.66 11.19 -2.55
C THR A 71 6.54 12.08 -2.01
N ARG A 72 5.52 11.48 -1.38
CA ARG A 72 4.35 12.16 -0.83
C ARG A 72 4.06 11.70 0.59
N ILE A 73 5.09 11.37 1.37
CA ILE A 73 4.90 10.75 2.67
C ILE A 73 3.96 11.56 3.57
N LYS A 74 3.99 12.90 3.48
CA LYS A 74 3.12 13.82 4.26
C LYS A 74 1.64 13.79 3.87
N GLU A 75 1.30 13.27 2.68
CA GLU A 75 -0.08 13.05 2.24
C GLU A 75 -0.59 11.64 2.59
N SER A 76 0.27 10.77 3.12
CA SER A 76 -0.06 9.36 3.37
C SER A 76 -0.82 9.16 4.69
N ASP A 77 -1.60 8.07 4.74
CA ASP A 77 -2.25 7.63 5.98
C ASP A 77 -1.23 7.26 7.07
N PHE A 78 -0.06 6.74 6.69
CA PHE A 78 1.07 6.55 7.60
C PHE A 78 1.36 7.84 8.37
N TYR A 79 1.57 8.95 7.65
CA TYR A 79 1.90 10.23 8.28
C TYR A 79 0.73 10.79 9.09
N HIS A 80 -0.51 10.64 8.60
CA HIS A 80 -1.69 11.06 9.34
C HIS A 80 -1.79 10.39 10.72
N TRP A 81 -1.72 9.05 10.75
CA TRP A 81 -1.86 8.29 12.00
C TRP A 81 -0.64 8.44 12.89
N MET A 82 0.57 8.52 12.32
CA MET A 82 1.80 8.77 13.07
C MET A 82 1.75 10.13 13.75
N LYS A 83 1.31 11.17 13.03
CA LYS A 83 1.11 12.51 13.60
C LYS A 83 0.08 12.50 14.72
N LYS A 84 -1.04 11.79 14.54
CA LYS A 84 -2.08 11.69 15.57
C LYS A 84 -1.56 11.01 16.85
N ALA A 85 -0.79 9.93 16.71
CA ALA A 85 -0.14 9.26 17.84
C ALA A 85 0.83 10.21 18.57
N ALA A 86 1.66 10.94 17.82
CA ALA A 86 2.61 11.91 18.37
C ALA A 86 1.92 13.07 19.10
N ASP A 87 0.88 13.65 18.50
CA ASP A 87 0.06 14.72 19.09
C ASP A 87 -0.63 14.26 20.39
N ASN A 88 -1.00 12.97 20.48
CA ASN A 88 -1.58 12.36 21.68
C ASN A 88 -0.54 11.82 22.68
N GLY A 89 0.74 12.11 22.49
CA GLY A 89 1.80 11.83 23.47
C GLY A 89 2.57 10.52 23.29
N HIS A 90 2.44 9.83 22.15
CA HIS A 90 3.25 8.65 21.87
C HIS A 90 4.71 9.05 21.59
N GLU A 91 5.61 8.82 22.55
CA GLU A 91 7.01 9.28 22.49
C GLU A 91 7.77 8.77 21.27
N VAL A 92 7.60 7.50 20.91
CA VAL A 92 8.26 6.93 19.72
C VAL A 92 7.75 7.58 18.43
N ALA A 93 6.47 7.97 18.38
CA ALA A 93 5.90 8.61 17.19
C ALA A 93 6.44 10.05 17.04
N GLN A 94 6.65 10.75 18.16
CA GLN A 94 7.29 12.06 18.17
C GLN A 94 8.73 11.99 17.64
N ASN A 95 9.49 10.99 18.08
CA ASN A 95 10.87 10.78 17.59
C ASN A 95 10.88 10.47 16.09
N ILE A 96 10.02 9.57 15.61
CA ILE A 96 9.92 9.24 14.18
C ILE A 96 9.64 10.49 13.35
N LEU A 97 8.69 11.34 13.76
CA LEU A 97 8.38 12.58 13.00
C LEU A 97 9.52 13.60 13.04
N ALA A 98 10.27 13.65 14.15
CA ALA A 98 11.46 14.49 14.25
C ALA A 98 12.55 14.02 13.29
N ASP A 99 12.81 12.72 13.24
CA ASP A 99 13.78 12.10 12.34
C ASP A 99 13.36 12.31 10.87
N MET A 100 12.09 12.07 10.52
CA MET A 100 11.56 12.35 9.18
C MET A 100 11.73 13.80 8.74
N ALA A 101 11.61 14.75 9.68
CA ALA A 101 11.82 16.17 9.40
C ALA A 101 13.30 16.52 9.21
N ALA A 102 14.20 15.85 9.94
CA ALA A 102 15.64 16.03 9.82
C ALA A 102 16.22 15.39 8.56
N ASP A 103 15.73 14.22 8.18
CA ASP A 103 16.20 13.42 7.04
C ASP A 103 15.68 13.93 5.68
N GLY A 104 14.75 14.88 5.69
CA GLY A 104 14.25 15.47 4.45
C GLY A 104 13.44 14.49 3.60
N MET A 105 12.70 13.55 4.19
CA MET A 105 11.80 12.58 3.51
C MET A 105 10.66 13.19 2.67
N SER A 106 10.67 14.51 2.48
CA SER A 106 9.76 15.25 1.58
C SER A 106 10.52 16.32 0.78
N SER A 107 11.82 16.11 0.59
CA SER A 107 12.71 17.00 -0.15
C SER A 107 12.62 16.73 -1.64
N GLN A 108 13.13 17.68 -2.43
CA GLN A 108 13.32 17.45 -3.86
C GLN A 108 14.27 16.28 -4.13
N GLU A 109 15.24 16.04 -3.24
CA GLU A 109 16.19 14.93 -3.35
C GLU A 109 15.47 13.57 -3.27
N THR A 110 14.54 13.41 -2.33
CA THR A 110 13.67 12.22 -2.25
C THR A 110 12.81 12.07 -3.51
N ALA A 111 12.27 13.17 -4.04
CA ALA A 111 11.48 13.12 -5.27
C ALA A 111 12.34 12.71 -6.48
N ASP A 112 13.56 13.22 -6.60
CA ASP A 112 14.48 12.89 -7.69
C ASP A 112 14.98 11.43 -7.60
N GLU A 113 15.15 10.91 -6.37
CA GLU A 113 15.50 9.52 -6.11
C GLU A 113 14.38 8.56 -6.51
N PHE A 114 13.20 8.69 -5.90
CA PHE A 114 12.10 7.71 -6.04
C PHE A 114 11.20 7.95 -7.26
N ALA A 115 11.18 9.17 -7.79
CA ALA A 115 10.45 9.54 -9.01
C ALA A 115 11.39 10.19 -10.05
N PRO A 116 12.44 9.46 -10.47
CA PRO A 116 13.45 10.00 -11.38
C PRO A 116 12.84 10.34 -12.75
N ASN A 117 13.56 11.11 -13.55
CA ASN A 117 13.21 11.41 -14.94
C ASN A 117 11.82 12.08 -15.12
N GLY A 118 11.36 12.84 -14.11
CA GLY A 118 10.07 13.53 -14.15
C GLY A 118 8.86 12.59 -14.07
N THR A 119 9.05 11.37 -13.58
CA THR A 119 7.98 10.37 -13.48
C THR A 119 6.87 10.74 -12.51
N GLN A 120 7.10 11.69 -11.59
CA GLN A 120 6.06 12.21 -10.70
C GLN A 120 4.84 12.71 -11.46
N LYS A 121 5.04 13.35 -12.61
CA LYS A 121 3.95 13.81 -13.47
C LYS A 121 3.10 12.65 -14.00
N ILE A 122 3.72 11.50 -14.31
CA ILE A 122 3.00 10.30 -14.75
C ILE A 122 2.17 9.75 -13.60
N MET A 123 2.73 9.73 -12.38
CA MET A 123 2.01 9.30 -11.18
C MET A 123 0.84 10.24 -10.83
N ASP A 124 0.99 11.56 -11.04
CA ASP A 124 -0.12 12.51 -10.90
C ASP A 124 -1.25 12.24 -11.89
N GLU A 125 -0.91 11.91 -13.14
CA GLU A 125 -1.89 11.53 -14.16
C GLU A 125 -2.61 10.22 -13.79
N ILE A 126 -1.91 9.24 -13.22
CA ILE A 126 -2.51 8.00 -12.69
C ILE A 126 -3.52 8.33 -11.58
N LYS A 127 -3.14 9.16 -10.60
CA LYS A 127 -4.04 9.59 -9.51
C LYS A 127 -5.31 10.27 -10.01
N LEU A 128 -5.25 10.96 -11.14
CA LEU A 128 -6.43 11.56 -11.78
C LEU A 128 -7.30 10.51 -12.50
N LEU A 129 -6.69 9.50 -13.12
CA LEU A 129 -7.40 8.40 -13.78
C LEU A 129 -8.14 7.51 -12.78
N GLU A 130 -7.53 7.23 -11.63
CA GLU A 130 -8.15 6.42 -10.57
C GLU A 130 -9.41 7.07 -9.96
N LYS A 131 -9.55 8.39 -10.08
CA LYS A 131 -10.74 9.14 -9.64
C LYS A 131 -11.89 9.12 -10.66
N GLN A 132 -11.68 8.59 -11.86
CA GLN A 132 -12.70 8.57 -12.91
C GLN A 132 -13.76 7.51 -12.63
N THR A 133 -14.96 7.70 -13.20
CA THR A 133 -16.04 6.71 -13.13
C THR A 133 -16.66 6.54 -14.52
N PRO A 134 -16.49 5.37 -15.17
CA PRO A 134 -15.70 4.21 -14.71
C PRO A 134 -14.18 4.50 -14.71
N VAL A 135 -13.43 3.76 -13.91
CA VAL A 135 -11.95 3.83 -13.86
C VAL A 135 -11.38 3.15 -15.12
N ASP A 136 -10.41 3.80 -15.76
CA ASP A 136 -9.72 3.26 -16.95
C ASP A 136 -8.43 2.52 -16.57
N TYR A 137 -8.58 1.29 -16.09
CA TYR A 137 -7.46 0.47 -15.61
C TYR A 137 -6.44 0.12 -16.70
N LEU A 138 -6.88 -0.05 -17.96
CA LEU A 138 -5.98 -0.31 -19.09
C LEU A 138 -5.05 0.88 -19.35
N LYS A 139 -5.57 2.10 -19.22
CA LYS A 139 -4.74 3.31 -19.33
C LYS A 139 -3.82 3.48 -18.13
N ILE A 140 -4.27 3.12 -16.93
CA ILE A 140 -3.45 3.18 -15.72
C ILE A 140 -2.25 2.23 -15.84
N ILE A 141 -2.46 0.96 -16.20
CA ILE A 141 -1.33 0.00 -16.31
C ILE A 141 -0.32 0.41 -17.38
N GLY A 142 -0.77 0.96 -18.52
CA GLY A 142 0.14 1.50 -19.53
C GLY A 142 1.00 2.66 -19.01
N LYS A 143 0.44 3.52 -18.13
CA LYS A 143 1.19 4.59 -17.48
C LYS A 143 2.14 4.07 -16.40
N LEU A 144 1.73 3.06 -15.63
CA LEU A 144 2.60 2.40 -14.67
C LEU A 144 3.80 1.77 -15.38
N GLN A 145 3.59 1.06 -16.49
CA GLN A 145 4.67 0.50 -17.32
C GLN A 145 5.61 1.60 -17.85
N GLN A 146 5.05 2.72 -18.30
CA GLN A 146 5.85 3.88 -18.73
C GLN A 146 6.70 4.44 -17.58
N ALA A 147 6.10 4.68 -16.41
CA ALA A 147 6.80 5.20 -15.25
C ALA A 147 7.86 4.22 -14.72
N ALA A 148 7.55 2.92 -14.71
CA ALA A 148 8.47 1.86 -14.33
C ALA A 148 9.67 1.77 -15.28
N THR A 149 9.47 1.93 -16.60
CA THR A 149 10.58 1.98 -17.59
C THR A 149 11.56 3.10 -17.29
N LEU A 150 11.05 4.18 -16.69
CA LEU A 150 11.83 5.32 -16.22
C LEU A 150 12.32 5.15 -14.79
N GLN A 151 12.18 3.95 -14.22
CA GLN A 151 12.58 3.53 -12.88
C GLN A 151 11.77 4.19 -11.76
N ASN A 152 10.53 4.60 -11.96
CA ASN A 152 9.71 5.10 -10.85
C ASN A 152 9.47 3.99 -9.80
N TYR A 153 9.82 4.27 -8.55
CA TYR A 153 9.72 3.32 -7.44
C TYR A 153 8.28 2.83 -7.21
N MET A 154 7.31 3.75 -7.16
CA MET A 154 5.91 3.40 -6.91
C MET A 154 5.35 2.55 -8.06
N ALA A 155 5.67 2.90 -9.30
CA ALA A 155 5.22 2.14 -10.46
C ALA A 155 5.81 0.73 -10.51
N LEU A 156 7.09 0.56 -10.14
CA LEU A 156 7.72 -0.76 -9.99
C LEU A 156 7.04 -1.58 -8.89
N SER A 157 6.72 -0.92 -7.77
CA SER A 157 5.98 -1.50 -6.65
C SER A 157 4.58 -1.97 -7.08
N ASP A 158 3.84 -1.15 -7.81
CA ASP A 158 2.50 -1.48 -8.31
C ASP A 158 2.50 -2.65 -9.26
N LEU A 159 3.37 -2.61 -10.26
CA LEU A 159 3.42 -3.68 -11.24
C LEU A 159 3.82 -4.99 -10.57
N THR A 160 4.64 -4.96 -9.52
CA THR A 160 4.92 -6.14 -8.69
C THR A 160 3.63 -6.74 -8.12
N VAL A 161 2.78 -5.90 -7.52
CA VAL A 161 1.51 -6.33 -6.89
C VAL A 161 0.47 -6.76 -7.94
N ILE A 162 0.38 -6.03 -9.06
CA ILE A 162 -0.54 -6.32 -10.16
C ILE A 162 -0.22 -7.67 -10.80
N TYR A 163 1.05 -7.90 -11.18
CA TYR A 163 1.43 -9.16 -11.80
C TYR A 163 1.49 -10.32 -10.80
N GLY A 164 1.67 -10.03 -9.51
CA GLY A 164 1.80 -11.02 -8.44
C GLY A 164 0.47 -11.63 -7.97
N MET A 165 -0.67 -10.97 -8.22
CA MET A 165 -1.98 -11.37 -7.69
C MET A 165 -3.06 -11.46 -8.78
N GLU A 166 -3.84 -12.54 -8.78
CA GLU A 166 -4.84 -12.83 -9.82
C GLU A 166 -6.00 -11.84 -9.84
N GLU A 167 -6.46 -11.42 -8.67
CA GLU A 167 -7.50 -10.41 -8.53
C GLU A 167 -7.06 -9.09 -9.18
N ASN A 168 -5.86 -8.61 -8.85
CA ASN A 168 -5.33 -7.35 -9.39
C ASN A 168 -5.09 -7.44 -10.89
N ALA A 169 -4.43 -8.51 -11.35
CA ALA A 169 -4.18 -8.74 -12.77
C ALA A 169 -5.49 -8.69 -13.59
N THR A 170 -6.54 -9.35 -13.09
CA THR A 170 -7.86 -9.38 -13.73
C THR A 170 -8.46 -7.99 -13.85
N VAL A 171 -8.43 -7.17 -12.80
CA VAL A 171 -8.95 -5.79 -12.84
C VAL A 171 -8.18 -4.92 -13.83
N TYR A 172 -6.86 -5.09 -13.90
CA TYR A 172 -6.00 -4.38 -14.86
C TYR A 172 -6.01 -4.96 -16.28
N GLY A 173 -6.78 -6.02 -16.53
CA GLY A 173 -6.87 -6.64 -17.85
C GLY A 173 -5.58 -7.33 -18.31
N VAL A 174 -4.73 -7.75 -17.37
CA VAL A 174 -3.50 -8.51 -17.62
C VAL A 174 -3.55 -9.90 -16.98
N LYS A 175 -2.57 -10.74 -17.34
CA LYS A 175 -2.39 -12.04 -16.69
C LYS A 175 -1.43 -11.92 -15.53
N THR A 176 -1.63 -12.76 -14.52
CA THR A 176 -0.62 -12.94 -13.48
C THR A 176 0.68 -13.45 -14.08
N ASN A 177 1.78 -12.96 -13.54
CA ASN A 177 3.12 -13.35 -13.92
C ASN A 177 4.04 -13.28 -12.69
N PRO A 178 4.06 -14.35 -11.85
CA PRO A 178 4.86 -14.37 -10.63
C PRO A 178 6.36 -14.16 -10.88
N LEU A 179 6.87 -14.60 -12.04
CA LEU A 179 8.27 -14.39 -12.42
C LEU A 179 8.56 -12.89 -12.62
N THR A 180 7.65 -12.18 -13.31
CA THR A 180 7.75 -10.72 -13.50
C THR A 180 7.60 -9.99 -12.17
N ALA A 181 6.63 -10.37 -11.34
CA ALA A 181 6.44 -9.78 -10.01
C ALA A 181 7.72 -9.88 -9.16
N CYS A 182 8.31 -11.08 -9.05
CA CYS A 182 9.55 -11.25 -8.30
C CYS A 182 10.75 -10.51 -8.94
N THR A 183 10.84 -10.48 -10.28
CA THR A 183 11.89 -9.73 -10.98
C THR A 183 11.81 -8.24 -10.65
N LEU A 184 10.60 -7.66 -10.68
CA LEU A 184 10.36 -6.26 -10.34
C LEU A 184 10.63 -5.99 -8.85
N ALA A 185 10.23 -6.89 -7.95
CA ALA A 185 10.50 -6.77 -6.52
C ALA A 185 12.01 -6.71 -6.22
N LEU A 186 12.78 -7.64 -6.82
CA LEU A 186 14.24 -7.68 -6.69
C LEU A 186 14.89 -6.43 -7.28
N TYR A 187 14.43 -6.00 -8.46
CA TYR A 187 14.98 -4.84 -9.14
C TYR A 187 14.71 -3.54 -8.36
N ASN A 188 13.48 -3.35 -7.86
CA ASN A 188 13.09 -2.18 -7.09
C ASN A 188 13.87 -2.08 -5.77
N ASN A 189 14.04 -3.20 -5.05
CA ASN A 189 14.85 -3.24 -3.82
C ASN A 189 16.34 -3.00 -4.10
N HIS A 190 16.85 -3.38 -5.27
CA HIS A 190 18.23 -3.06 -5.64
C HIS A 190 18.44 -1.56 -5.88
N LEU A 191 17.49 -0.89 -6.56
CA LEU A 191 17.58 0.53 -6.87
C LEU A 191 17.42 1.42 -5.64
N TYR A 192 16.44 1.10 -4.78
CA TYR A 192 15.99 1.98 -3.70
C TYR A 192 16.28 1.44 -2.31
N GLY A 193 17.01 0.34 -2.23
CA GLY A 193 17.23 -0.36 -0.97
C GLY A 193 15.96 -1.04 -0.47
N ASP A 194 16.02 -1.40 0.80
CA ASP A 194 15.12 -2.35 1.44
C ASP A 194 13.73 -1.80 1.80
N VAL A 195 13.24 -0.81 1.06
CA VAL A 195 12.00 -0.08 1.36
C VAL A 195 10.77 -0.98 1.22
N ASN A 196 10.76 -1.90 0.24
CA ASN A 196 9.67 -2.87 0.02
C ASN A 196 10.14 -4.32 0.16
N LYS A 197 10.85 -4.63 1.25
CA LYS A 197 11.27 -6.00 1.55
C LYS A 197 10.13 -7.01 1.59
N GLY A 198 8.96 -6.59 2.10
CA GLY A 198 7.76 -7.45 2.16
C GLY A 198 7.34 -8.01 0.80
N HIS A 199 7.65 -7.33 -0.31
CA HIS A 199 7.39 -7.86 -1.65
C HIS A 199 8.19 -9.12 -1.95
N LEU A 200 9.42 -9.24 -1.44
CA LEU A 200 10.25 -10.43 -1.65
C LEU A 200 9.60 -11.64 -0.95
N ASP A 201 9.15 -11.46 0.28
CA ASP A 201 8.49 -12.52 1.04
C ASP A 201 7.16 -12.95 0.38
N LEU A 202 6.41 -12.00 -0.18
CA LEU A 202 5.11 -12.28 -0.81
C LEU A 202 5.21 -12.88 -2.21
N TYR A 203 6.16 -12.42 -3.04
CA TYR A 203 6.19 -12.71 -4.47
C TYR A 203 7.37 -13.56 -4.94
N CYS A 204 8.41 -13.70 -4.12
CA CYS A 204 9.60 -14.50 -4.45
C CYS A 204 9.69 -15.84 -3.71
N ASN A 205 8.65 -16.23 -2.96
CA ASN A 205 8.67 -17.44 -2.15
C ASN A 205 8.36 -18.73 -2.95
N GLY A 206 8.58 -19.88 -2.30
CA GLY A 206 8.42 -21.21 -2.88
C GLY A 206 6.98 -21.63 -3.24
N GLU A 207 5.96 -20.92 -2.76
CA GLU A 207 4.57 -21.12 -3.16
C GLU A 207 4.27 -20.46 -4.50
N LYS A 208 4.92 -19.33 -4.79
CA LYS A 208 4.74 -18.56 -6.03
C LYS A 208 5.69 -18.99 -7.13
N LEU A 209 6.91 -19.40 -6.78
CA LEU A 209 7.98 -19.72 -7.72
C LEU A 209 8.71 -21.00 -7.35
N THR A 210 9.05 -21.80 -8.36
CA THR A 210 10.07 -22.84 -8.20
C THR A 210 11.44 -22.21 -7.99
N LYS A 211 12.39 -22.94 -7.39
CA LYS A 211 13.78 -22.49 -7.25
C LYS A 211 14.42 -22.06 -8.57
N ALA A 212 14.08 -22.73 -9.67
CA ALA A 212 14.59 -22.38 -11.00
C ALA A 212 14.04 -21.04 -11.48
N GLN A 213 12.75 -20.77 -11.26
CA GLN A 213 12.14 -19.50 -11.63
C GLN A 213 12.61 -18.35 -10.73
N PHE A 214 12.83 -18.59 -9.43
CA PHE A 214 13.46 -17.59 -8.56
C PHE A 214 14.84 -17.19 -9.09
N LYS A 215 15.70 -18.17 -9.40
CA LYS A 215 17.01 -17.90 -10.01
C LYS A 215 16.91 -17.14 -11.34
N GLN A 216 15.89 -17.43 -12.13
CA GLN A 216 15.61 -16.69 -13.36
C GLN A 216 15.22 -15.24 -13.08
N ALA A 217 14.40 -14.97 -12.05
CA ALA A 217 14.05 -13.62 -11.63
C ALA A 217 15.29 -12.83 -11.18
N GLU A 218 16.19 -13.46 -10.42
CA GLU A 218 17.47 -12.86 -10.03
C GLU A 218 18.29 -12.46 -11.25
N GLN A 219 18.43 -13.37 -12.22
CA GLN A 219 19.17 -13.10 -13.46
C GLN A 219 18.58 -11.95 -14.28
N PHE A 220 17.25 -11.87 -14.36
CA PHE A 220 16.59 -10.77 -15.04
C PHE A 220 16.76 -9.45 -14.29
N SER A 221 16.65 -9.45 -12.96
CA SER A 221 16.92 -8.25 -12.14
C SER A 221 18.36 -7.75 -12.36
N GLU A 222 19.36 -8.64 -12.29
CA GLU A 222 20.77 -8.30 -12.57
C GLU A 222 21.02 -7.74 -13.97
N MET A 223 20.29 -8.26 -14.96
CA MET A 223 20.34 -7.75 -16.32
C MET A 223 19.74 -6.34 -16.41
N LEU A 224 18.61 -6.08 -15.75
CA LEU A 224 17.93 -4.79 -15.75
C LEU A 224 18.76 -3.69 -15.06
N ILE A 225 19.54 -4.05 -14.04
CA ILE A 225 20.50 -3.13 -13.41
C ILE A 225 21.53 -2.62 -14.43
N LYS A 226 21.98 -3.48 -15.34
CA LYS A 226 22.97 -3.12 -16.39
C LYS A 226 22.31 -2.48 -17.62
N HIS A 227 21.05 -2.82 -17.88
CA HIS A 227 20.32 -2.48 -19.09
C HIS A 227 18.87 -2.10 -18.76
N PRO A 228 18.63 -0.96 -18.07
CA PRO A 228 17.29 -0.57 -17.61
C PRO A 228 16.32 -0.31 -18.77
N ASN A 229 16.83 0.03 -19.95
CA ASN A 229 16.05 0.17 -21.18
C ASN A 229 15.36 -1.13 -21.64
N ARG A 230 15.74 -2.28 -21.09
CA ARG A 230 15.11 -3.58 -21.36
C ARG A 230 13.95 -3.90 -20.42
N LEU A 231 13.61 -3.01 -19.47
CA LEU A 231 12.48 -3.24 -18.57
C LEU A 231 11.18 -3.44 -19.33
N SER A 232 11.03 -2.79 -20.50
CA SER A 232 9.86 -2.94 -21.35
C SER A 232 9.67 -4.30 -22.00
N GLU A 233 10.62 -5.23 -21.83
CA GLU A 233 10.47 -6.62 -22.27
C GLU A 233 9.65 -7.47 -21.28
N LEU A 234 9.32 -6.94 -20.10
CA LEU A 234 8.56 -7.66 -19.07
C LEU A 234 7.03 -7.66 -19.29
N TRP A 235 6.52 -6.89 -20.25
CA TRP A 235 5.08 -6.72 -20.47
C TRP A 235 4.66 -6.82 -21.94
#